data_AF-A0A8J5MVC3-F1
#
_entry.id   AF-A0A8J5MVC3-F1
#
_cell.length_a   1.000
_cell.length_b   1.000
_cell.length_c   1.000
_cell.angle_alpha   90.00
_cell.angle_beta   90.00
_cell.angle_gamma   90.00
#
_symmetry.space_group_name_H-M   'P 1'
#
loop_
_entity.id
_entity.type
_entity.pdbx_description
1 polymer ?
#
loop_
_entity_poly.entity_id
_entity_poly.type
_entity_poly.pdbx_seq_one_letter_code
_entity_poly.pdbx_strand_id
1 'polypeptide(L)'
;QQALDEKRYELVLSGDDINKKIEDEGLDPGLYELSHLNFLRVSKSPLVTISEDIGKLRNLTNLILPGNKIQTLPETIGNLEKMKLLDISINCLQSLPNGIDLNLKGNPLNDRRFRKLVESDRCLPRQVIDYIRQHCPRSENSKGGAPGKGKKGKGGKGKAKDEDEVDILCNELRVLSVKDTVPVVQVTTAAKDVRPYIVCCVLQGVDLSGDNLKKFISTQTKLHEGVCEKRLAATIATHDLAKIKGPLKFIAGAPEEIRIHPLVRGKEMSARELHVGLQQEAEAQRKHQKRNNITGLHKFLHLVDRWSLWPCLVDADGTVISLPPLTNAENTKITQETVNVFVEVTSSTSLGKAKEVIDSLILFSLQTGISPEKNAGGKDVLTIQQVRVVDEDGGLRVLYPSRTDLVFKNEKVRVVMPDK
;
A
#
# COMPACT_ATOMS: atom_id res chain seq x y z
N GLN A 1 13.99 -42.94 20.41
CA GLN A 1 15.03 -43.67 21.17
C GLN A 1 16.45 -43.19 20.89
N GLN A 2 17.01 -43.36 19.68
CA GLN A 2 18.41 -42.96 19.40
C GLN A 2 18.76 -41.52 19.81
N ALA A 3 17.90 -40.54 19.54
CA ALA A 3 18.13 -39.15 19.93
C ALA A 3 18.15 -38.91 21.45
N LEU A 4 17.44 -39.74 22.22
CA LEU A 4 17.44 -39.71 23.69
C LEU A 4 18.76 -40.28 24.23
N ASP A 5 19.18 -41.42 23.69
CA ASP A 5 20.41 -42.12 24.10
C ASP A 5 21.66 -41.28 23.78
N GLU A 6 21.66 -40.59 22.63
CA GLU A 6 22.76 -39.74 22.15
C GLU A 6 22.70 -38.29 22.68
N LYS A 7 21.70 -37.95 23.51
CA LYS A 7 21.45 -36.58 24.02
C LYS A 7 21.53 -35.51 22.92
N ARG A 8 20.88 -35.77 21.79
CA ARG A 8 20.97 -34.89 20.63
C ARG A 8 20.32 -33.53 20.91
N TYR A 9 21.05 -32.48 20.51
CA TYR A 9 20.57 -31.10 20.56
C TYR A 9 19.67 -30.73 19.38
N GLU A 10 19.72 -31.52 18.30
CA GLU A 10 18.98 -31.24 17.06
C GLU A 10 18.27 -32.50 16.55
N LEU A 11 17.00 -32.32 16.20
CA LEU A 11 16.16 -33.36 15.62
C LEU A 11 15.45 -32.82 14.38
N VAL A 12 15.65 -33.53 13.27
CA VAL A 12 14.99 -33.26 11.99
C VAL A 12 14.19 -34.49 11.61
N LEU A 13 12.87 -34.35 11.56
CA LEU A 13 11.94 -35.37 11.16
C LEU A 13 11.52 -35.09 9.72
N SER A 14 12.01 -35.91 8.80
CA SER A 14 11.74 -35.81 7.37
C SER A 14 11.93 -37.16 6.69
N GLY A 15 11.05 -37.49 5.74
CA GLY A 15 11.12 -38.73 4.95
C GLY A 15 9.78 -39.46 4.94
N ASP A 16 9.55 -40.28 3.92
CA ASP A 16 8.23 -40.89 3.67
C ASP A 16 7.78 -41.85 4.78
N ASP A 17 8.71 -42.60 5.38
CA ASP A 17 8.42 -43.52 6.49
C ASP A 17 8.07 -42.77 7.78
N ILE A 18 8.71 -41.62 8.02
CA ILE A 18 8.42 -40.76 9.17
C ILE A 18 7.09 -40.04 8.96
N ASN A 19 6.82 -39.58 7.74
CA ASN A 19 5.58 -38.93 7.37
C ASN A 19 4.37 -39.85 7.56
N LYS A 20 4.47 -41.13 7.18
CA LYS A 20 3.42 -42.13 7.42
C LYS A 20 3.17 -42.34 8.91
N LYS A 21 4.23 -42.49 9.71
CA LYS A 21 4.08 -42.62 11.18
C LYS A 21 3.44 -41.40 11.82
N ILE A 22 3.79 -40.20 11.35
CA ILE A 22 3.18 -38.95 11.80
C ILE A 22 1.70 -38.84 11.36
N GLU A 23 1.35 -39.41 10.21
CA GLU A 23 -0.04 -39.48 9.74
C GLU A 23 -0.90 -40.39 10.61
N ASP A 24 -0.36 -41.53 11.01
CA ASP A 24 -1.08 -42.56 11.76
C ASP A 24 -1.18 -42.26 13.26
N GLU A 25 -0.08 -41.83 13.90
CA GLU A 25 0.04 -41.72 15.36
C GLU A 25 0.42 -40.31 15.85
N GLY A 26 0.78 -39.39 14.95
CA GLY A 26 1.27 -38.06 15.30
C GLY A 26 2.74 -38.05 15.75
N LEU A 27 3.12 -37.03 16.55
CA LEU A 27 4.47 -36.97 17.13
C LEU A 27 4.56 -37.86 18.37
N ASP A 28 5.54 -38.77 18.38
CA ASP A 28 5.83 -39.67 19.50
C ASP A 28 6.01 -38.89 20.82
N PRO A 29 5.29 -39.25 21.90
CA PRO A 29 5.42 -38.59 23.20
C PRO A 29 6.85 -38.55 23.76
N GLY A 30 7.70 -39.53 23.42
CA GLY A 30 9.11 -39.57 23.81
C GLY A 30 9.93 -38.40 23.24
N LEU A 31 9.43 -37.71 22.21
CA LEU A 31 10.00 -36.45 21.73
C LEU A 31 10.07 -35.39 22.83
N TYR A 32 9.04 -35.31 23.66
CA TYR A 32 8.89 -34.26 24.66
C TYR A 32 9.75 -34.50 25.92
N GLU A 33 10.37 -35.68 26.02
CA GLU A 33 11.32 -36.03 27.08
C GLU A 33 12.76 -35.59 26.77
N LEU A 34 13.02 -35.11 25.53
CA LEU A 34 14.34 -34.65 25.08
C LEU A 34 14.70 -33.28 25.67
N SER A 35 15.03 -33.24 26.95
CA SER A 35 15.34 -32.00 27.69
C SER A 35 16.53 -31.19 27.14
N HIS A 36 17.40 -31.80 26.33
CA HIS A 36 18.56 -31.14 25.70
C HIS A 36 18.27 -30.58 24.29
N LEU A 37 17.05 -30.77 23.78
CA LEU A 37 16.73 -30.40 22.41
C LEU A 37 16.67 -28.87 22.25
N ASN A 38 17.48 -28.34 21.34
CA ASN A 38 17.55 -26.93 20.99
C ASN A 38 16.90 -26.64 19.63
N PHE A 39 16.90 -27.63 18.73
CA PHE A 39 16.37 -27.49 17.37
C PHE A 39 15.45 -28.65 17.03
N LEU A 40 14.21 -28.33 16.66
CA LEU A 40 13.23 -29.29 16.17
C LEU A 40 12.71 -28.84 14.81
N ARG A 41 12.86 -29.69 13.80
CA ARG A 41 12.29 -29.48 12.47
C ARG A 41 11.40 -30.64 12.05
N VAL A 42 10.18 -30.34 11.64
CA VAL A 42 9.24 -31.29 11.03
C VAL A 42 8.68 -30.61 9.79
N SER A 43 8.96 -31.13 8.60
CA SER A 43 8.57 -30.43 7.37
C SER A 43 7.92 -31.37 6.37
N LYS A 44 6.85 -30.90 5.72
CA LYS A 44 6.11 -31.67 4.71
C LYS A 44 5.56 -32.99 5.25
N SER A 45 5.09 -32.99 6.49
CA SER A 45 4.40 -34.12 7.13
C SER A 45 2.92 -33.76 7.30
N PRO A 46 1.98 -34.72 7.26
CA PRO A 46 0.56 -34.43 7.45
C PRO A 46 0.17 -34.13 8.91
N LEU A 47 1.06 -33.51 9.69
CA LEU A 47 0.85 -33.22 11.11
C LEU A 47 -0.28 -32.21 11.31
N VAL A 48 -1.33 -32.60 12.05
CA VAL A 48 -2.57 -31.80 12.25
C VAL A 48 -2.57 -31.05 13.59
N THR A 49 -1.99 -31.64 14.63
CA THR A 49 -1.94 -31.07 15.99
C THR A 49 -0.56 -31.27 16.60
N ILE A 50 -0.20 -30.39 17.54
CA ILE A 50 1.00 -30.53 18.39
C ILE A 50 0.49 -30.76 19.81
N SER A 51 1.08 -31.71 20.54
CA SER A 51 0.71 -31.98 21.94
C SER A 51 1.03 -30.78 22.84
N GLU A 52 0.27 -30.60 23.92
CA GLU A 52 0.59 -29.65 24.98
C GLU A 52 1.93 -29.93 25.66
N ASP A 53 2.44 -31.16 25.53
CA ASP A 53 3.75 -31.55 26.05
C ASP A 53 4.93 -30.84 25.37
N ILE A 54 4.72 -30.13 24.24
CA ILE A 54 5.77 -29.32 23.60
C ILE A 54 6.38 -28.31 24.58
N GLY A 55 5.59 -27.79 25.52
CA GLY A 55 6.05 -26.85 26.54
C GLY A 55 7.06 -27.43 27.54
N LYS A 56 7.28 -28.75 27.56
CA LYS A 56 8.32 -29.39 28.38
C LYS A 56 9.73 -29.14 27.84
N LEU A 57 9.86 -28.81 26.56
CA LEU A 57 11.15 -28.59 25.87
C LEU A 57 11.72 -27.19 26.15
N ARG A 58 12.00 -26.86 27.42
CA ARG A 58 12.42 -25.50 27.85
C ARG A 58 13.71 -24.98 27.20
N ASN A 59 14.53 -25.87 26.63
CA ASN A 59 15.77 -25.51 25.94
C ASN A 59 15.59 -25.26 24.44
N LEU A 60 14.39 -25.48 23.90
CA LEU A 60 14.15 -25.35 22.47
C LEU A 60 14.30 -23.89 22.04
N THR A 61 15.26 -23.67 21.14
CA THR A 61 15.57 -22.35 20.56
C THR A 61 14.92 -22.17 19.19
N ASN A 62 14.81 -23.24 18.41
CA ASN A 62 14.35 -23.19 17.03
C ASN A 62 13.32 -24.30 16.80
N LEU A 63 12.10 -23.90 16.46
CA LEU A 63 11.01 -24.80 16.10
C LEU A 63 10.55 -24.50 14.67
N ILE A 64 10.75 -25.45 13.76
CA ILE A 64 10.56 -25.26 12.32
C ILE A 64 9.57 -26.30 11.80
N LEU A 65 8.34 -25.89 11.55
CA LEU A 65 7.19 -26.73 11.18
C LEU A 65 6.54 -26.36 9.82
N PRO A 66 7.29 -26.07 8.74
CA PRO A 66 6.70 -25.59 7.50
C PRO A 66 6.05 -26.72 6.68
N GLY A 67 4.92 -26.40 6.04
CA GLY A 67 4.27 -27.31 5.09
C GLY A 67 3.58 -28.50 5.76
N ASN A 68 3.04 -28.33 6.97
CA ASN A 68 2.22 -29.34 7.64
C ASN A 68 0.72 -28.95 7.56
N LYS A 69 -0.15 -29.61 8.32
CA LYS A 69 -1.60 -29.35 8.34
C LYS A 69 -2.09 -28.82 9.69
N ILE A 70 -1.22 -28.11 10.42
CA ILE A 70 -1.46 -27.71 11.80
C ILE A 70 -2.60 -26.69 11.85
N GLN A 71 -3.65 -26.96 12.64
CA GLN A 71 -4.84 -26.10 12.73
C GLN A 71 -4.82 -25.16 13.94
N THR A 72 -4.21 -25.60 15.04
CA THR A 72 -4.09 -24.86 16.30
C THR A 72 -2.72 -25.13 16.92
N LEU A 73 -2.15 -24.13 17.60
CA LEU A 73 -0.99 -24.33 18.48
C LEU A 73 -1.49 -24.51 19.92
N PRO A 74 -0.85 -25.39 20.72
CA PRO A 74 -1.16 -25.53 22.14
C PRO A 74 -0.73 -24.27 22.91
N GLU A 75 -1.45 -23.92 23.97
CA GLU A 75 -1.10 -22.74 24.81
C GLU A 75 0.28 -22.87 25.45
N THR A 76 0.68 -24.10 25.77
CA THR A 76 1.97 -24.43 26.38
C THR A 76 3.18 -24.12 25.50
N ILE A 77 3.00 -23.79 24.23
CA ILE A 77 4.10 -23.31 23.38
C ILE A 77 4.68 -21.98 23.89
N GLY A 78 3.90 -21.21 24.65
CA GLY A 78 4.37 -20.02 25.37
C GLY A 78 5.36 -20.35 26.50
N ASN A 79 5.45 -21.60 26.95
CA ASN A 79 6.38 -22.04 27.99
C ASN A 79 7.80 -22.28 27.45
N LEU A 80 8.03 -22.10 26.15
CA LEU A 80 9.33 -22.24 25.50
C LEU A 80 10.17 -20.96 25.69
N GLU A 81 10.65 -20.73 26.91
CA GLU A 81 11.33 -19.49 27.33
C GLU A 81 12.57 -19.12 26.48
N LYS A 82 13.24 -20.10 25.88
CA LYS A 82 14.47 -19.89 25.09
C LYS A 82 14.23 -19.85 23.58
N MET A 83 12.98 -19.92 23.13
CA MET A 83 12.63 -19.96 21.72
C MET A 83 12.95 -18.62 21.04
N LYS A 84 13.80 -18.67 20.01
CA LYS A 84 14.23 -17.53 19.19
C LYS A 84 13.57 -17.51 17.82
N LEU A 85 13.21 -18.68 17.29
CA LEU A 85 12.65 -18.82 15.95
C LEU A 85 11.55 -19.87 15.96
N LEU A 86 10.34 -19.46 15.59
CA LEU A 86 9.24 -20.36 15.23
C LEU A 86 8.82 -20.08 13.79
N ASP A 87 9.03 -21.07 12.93
CA ASP A 87 8.52 -21.10 11.56
C ASP A 87 7.38 -22.11 11.48
N ILE A 88 6.19 -21.61 11.18
CA ILE A 88 4.96 -22.41 10.99
C ILE A 88 4.33 -22.09 9.64
N SER A 89 5.13 -21.63 8.68
CA SER A 89 4.64 -21.27 7.34
C SER A 89 3.96 -22.44 6.64
N ILE A 90 2.94 -22.16 5.79
CA ILE A 90 2.25 -23.19 5.00
C ILE A 90 1.60 -24.25 5.91
N ASN A 91 0.80 -23.81 6.88
CA ASN A 91 -0.07 -24.65 7.72
C ASN A 91 -1.55 -24.20 7.58
N CYS A 92 -2.45 -24.68 8.44
CA CYS A 92 -3.89 -24.39 8.42
C CYS A 92 -4.37 -23.64 9.68
N LEU A 93 -3.50 -22.81 10.28
CA LEU A 93 -3.75 -22.18 11.58
C LEU A 93 -4.91 -21.19 11.56
N GLN A 94 -5.92 -21.43 12.39
CA GLN A 94 -7.10 -20.57 12.48
C GLN A 94 -6.95 -19.46 13.53
N SER A 95 -6.24 -19.75 14.63
CA SER A 95 -5.99 -18.84 15.76
C SER A 95 -4.61 -19.12 16.37
N LEU A 96 -4.11 -18.17 17.19
CA LEU A 96 -2.84 -18.29 17.88
C LEU A 96 -2.97 -18.07 19.38
N PRO A 97 -2.18 -18.77 20.22
CA PRO A 97 -2.15 -18.54 21.66
C PRO A 97 -1.56 -17.17 22.02
N ASN A 98 -1.95 -16.66 23.18
CA ASN A 98 -1.46 -15.39 23.68
C ASN A 98 0.05 -15.43 23.98
N GLY A 99 0.79 -14.44 23.49
CA GLY A 99 2.14 -14.13 24.00
C GLY A 99 3.33 -14.77 23.27
N ILE A 100 3.16 -15.28 22.05
CA ILE A 100 4.26 -15.87 21.29
C ILE A 100 4.78 -14.89 20.23
N ASP A 101 6.10 -14.75 20.14
CA ASP A 101 6.78 -13.94 19.12
C ASP A 101 7.06 -14.80 17.88
N LEU A 102 6.33 -14.58 16.78
CA LEU A 102 6.20 -15.53 15.68
C LEU A 102 6.41 -14.94 14.29
N ASN A 103 7.07 -15.71 13.42
CA ASN A 103 7.07 -15.49 11.97
C ASN A 103 5.92 -16.28 11.34
N LEU A 104 4.80 -15.62 11.04
CA LEU A 104 3.54 -16.27 10.60
C LEU A 104 3.29 -16.15 9.10
N LYS A 105 4.31 -15.79 8.31
CA LYS A 105 4.18 -15.65 6.86
C LYS A 105 3.66 -16.95 6.24
N GLY A 106 2.55 -16.85 5.48
CA GLY A 106 1.96 -17.98 4.76
C GLY A 106 1.00 -18.88 5.54
N ASN A 107 0.37 -18.38 6.62
CA ASN A 107 -0.70 -19.08 7.35
C ASN A 107 -2.11 -18.52 7.05
N PRO A 108 -3.14 -19.36 6.95
CA PRO A 108 -4.53 -18.93 6.77
C PRO A 108 -5.16 -18.48 8.11
N LEU A 109 -4.64 -17.41 8.71
CA LEU A 109 -5.14 -16.84 9.98
C LEU A 109 -6.56 -16.25 9.85
N ASN A 110 -7.53 -16.65 10.67
CA ASN A 110 -8.92 -16.16 10.53
C ASN A 110 -9.10 -14.67 10.90
N ASP A 111 -8.26 -14.13 11.80
CA ASP A 111 -8.22 -12.69 12.07
C ASP A 111 -7.47 -11.96 10.94
N ARG A 112 -8.24 -11.21 10.15
CA ARG A 112 -7.78 -10.50 8.96
C ARG A 112 -6.81 -9.35 9.24
N ARG A 113 -6.87 -8.74 10.42
CA ARG A 113 -6.00 -7.61 10.83
C ARG A 113 -4.70 -8.14 11.42
N PHE A 114 -4.77 -9.25 12.15
CA PHE A 114 -3.59 -9.99 12.57
C PHE A 114 -2.83 -10.59 11.38
N ARG A 115 -3.53 -11.13 10.37
CA ARG A 115 -2.93 -11.64 9.13
C ARG A 115 -2.12 -10.57 8.38
N LYS A 116 -2.70 -9.37 8.18
CA LYS A 116 -2.01 -8.23 7.53
C LYS A 116 -0.78 -7.75 8.31
N LEU A 117 -0.84 -7.77 9.65
CA LEU A 117 0.27 -7.37 10.51
C LEU A 117 1.49 -8.28 10.33
N VAL A 118 1.26 -9.57 10.10
CA VAL A 118 2.35 -10.57 10.03
C VAL A 118 2.85 -10.81 8.60
N GLU A 119 2.01 -10.60 7.58
CA GLU A 119 2.41 -10.69 6.17
C GLU A 119 3.22 -9.48 5.68
N SER A 120 3.28 -8.39 6.47
CA SER A 120 4.05 -7.19 6.15
C SER A 120 5.55 -7.42 6.38
N ASP A 121 6.40 -7.05 5.40
CA ASP A 121 7.87 -7.20 5.45
C ASP A 121 8.60 -6.38 6.55
N ARG A 122 7.85 -5.68 7.42
CA ARG A 122 8.35 -4.92 8.58
C ARG A 122 7.68 -5.34 9.89
N CYS A 123 7.42 -6.63 10.09
CA CYS A 123 6.86 -7.13 11.33
C CYS A 123 7.87 -6.94 12.49
N LEU A 124 7.59 -6.00 13.40
CA LEU A 124 8.29 -5.90 14.68
C LEU A 124 7.55 -6.79 15.70
N PRO A 125 8.21 -7.78 16.30
CA PRO A 125 7.70 -8.60 17.41
C PRO A 125 6.73 -7.91 18.39
N ARG A 126 7.08 -6.69 18.80
CA ARG A 126 6.30 -5.90 19.77
C ARG A 126 4.91 -5.50 19.27
N GLN A 127 4.74 -5.24 17.98
CA GLN A 127 3.44 -4.81 17.44
C GLN A 127 2.43 -5.97 17.39
N VAL A 128 2.93 -7.18 17.15
CA VAL A 128 2.14 -8.42 17.21
C VAL A 128 1.70 -8.67 18.66
N ILE A 129 2.61 -8.49 19.62
CA ILE A 129 2.33 -8.63 21.06
C ILE A 129 1.29 -7.60 21.54
N ASP A 130 1.42 -6.34 21.15
CA ASP A 130 0.47 -5.28 21.55
C ASP A 130 -0.92 -5.49 20.93
N TYR A 131 -0.97 -6.01 19.69
CA TYR A 131 -2.24 -6.36 19.05
C TYR A 131 -2.96 -7.51 19.78
N ILE A 132 -2.24 -8.58 20.11
CA ILE A 132 -2.77 -9.72 20.88
C ILE A 132 -3.26 -9.27 22.26
N ARG A 133 -2.49 -8.45 22.97
CA ARG A 133 -2.86 -7.93 24.31
C ARG A 133 -4.14 -7.10 24.31
N GLN A 134 -4.42 -6.42 23.20
CA GLN A 134 -5.58 -5.54 23.07
C GLN A 134 -6.83 -6.23 22.53
N HIS A 135 -6.68 -7.37 21.82
CA HIS A 135 -7.78 -7.95 21.05
C HIS A 135 -8.04 -9.45 21.32
N CYS A 136 -7.25 -10.13 22.17
CA CYS A 136 -7.58 -11.46 22.65
C CYS A 136 -8.30 -11.39 24.01
N PRO A 137 -9.41 -12.13 24.21
CA PRO A 137 -10.10 -12.16 25.49
C PRO A 137 -9.20 -12.74 26.58
N ARG A 138 -9.17 -12.09 27.75
CA ARG A 138 -8.63 -12.70 28.97
C ARG A 138 -9.46 -13.96 29.26
N SER A 139 -8.82 -15.12 29.28
CA SER A 139 -9.40 -16.30 29.91
C SER A 139 -9.45 -16.05 31.42
N GLU A 140 -10.57 -15.49 31.88
CA GLU A 140 -10.95 -15.66 33.28
C GLU A 140 -11.29 -17.13 33.53
N ASN A 141 -10.57 -17.66 34.52
CA ASN A 141 -10.93 -18.75 35.42
C ASN A 141 -10.70 -20.20 34.98
N SER A 142 -9.60 -20.72 35.51
CA SER A 142 -9.63 -21.98 36.24
C SER A 142 -10.82 -22.05 37.22
N LYS A 143 -11.53 -23.18 37.13
CA LYS A 143 -12.47 -23.80 38.11
C LYS A 143 -13.96 -23.53 37.93
N GLY A 144 -14.67 -24.53 37.39
CA GLY A 144 -15.79 -25.14 38.11
C GLY A 144 -17.08 -25.45 37.35
N GLY A 145 -17.15 -26.60 36.67
CA GLY A 145 -18.29 -27.55 36.83
C GLY A 145 -19.55 -27.46 35.94
N ALA A 146 -19.49 -28.11 34.76
CA ALA A 146 -20.41 -29.15 34.21
C ALA A 146 -21.97 -28.97 34.16
N PRO A 147 -22.73 -29.85 33.49
CA PRO A 147 -22.95 -29.87 32.03
C PRO A 147 -24.45 -29.92 31.61
N GLY A 148 -24.78 -29.45 30.40
CA GLY A 148 -26.18 -29.40 29.90
C GLY A 148 -26.36 -29.84 28.45
N LYS A 149 -26.97 -31.01 28.29
CA LYS A 149 -27.40 -31.76 27.08
C LYS A 149 -28.02 -30.93 25.92
N GLY A 150 -27.65 -31.32 24.69
CA GLY A 150 -28.64 -31.86 23.74
C GLY A 150 -29.00 -31.05 22.48
N LYS A 151 -28.72 -31.65 21.32
CA LYS A 151 -29.69 -32.15 20.31
C LYS A 151 -29.41 -31.70 18.86
N LYS A 152 -29.23 -32.72 18.01
CA LYS A 152 -29.18 -32.70 16.54
C LYS A 152 -30.42 -32.02 15.91
N GLY A 153 -30.19 -31.33 14.79
CA GLY A 153 -31.22 -30.98 13.81
C GLY A 153 -30.61 -30.77 12.42
N LYS A 154 -31.01 -31.63 11.48
CA LYS A 154 -30.60 -31.75 10.07
C LYS A 154 -31.22 -30.65 9.19
N GLY A 155 -30.49 -30.22 8.16
CA GLY A 155 -31.02 -30.22 6.79
C GLY A 155 -31.30 -28.86 6.11
N GLY A 156 -30.57 -28.61 5.01
CA GLY A 156 -31.22 -28.29 3.73
C GLY A 156 -31.15 -26.84 3.21
N LYS A 157 -30.22 -26.62 2.27
CA LYS A 157 -30.30 -25.77 1.06
C LYS A 157 -30.74 -24.30 1.19
N GLY A 158 -29.78 -23.42 0.92
CA GLY A 158 -30.00 -22.04 0.48
C GLY A 158 -28.72 -21.44 -0.09
N LYS A 159 -28.28 -21.91 -1.26
CA LYS A 159 -27.24 -21.25 -2.07
C LYS A 159 -27.85 -19.97 -2.65
N ALA A 160 -27.47 -18.82 -2.10
CA ALA A 160 -27.53 -17.46 -2.65
C ALA A 160 -27.72 -16.47 -1.48
N LYS A 161 -26.65 -16.05 -0.80
CA LYS A 161 -26.63 -14.87 0.08
C LYS A 161 -25.26 -14.45 0.67
N ASP A 162 -24.17 -15.16 0.39
CA ASP A 162 -22.85 -14.79 0.94
C ASP A 162 -22.06 -13.79 0.08
N GLU A 163 -22.46 -13.51 -1.18
CA GLU A 163 -21.74 -12.56 -2.04
C GLU A 163 -22.07 -11.10 -1.71
N ASP A 164 -23.26 -10.80 -1.21
CA ASP A 164 -23.69 -9.42 -0.91
C ASP A 164 -23.17 -8.89 0.43
N GLU A 165 -22.91 -9.74 1.43
CA GLU A 165 -22.40 -9.27 2.74
C GLU A 165 -20.90 -8.89 2.71
N VAL A 166 -20.13 -9.43 1.78
CA VAL A 166 -18.69 -9.11 1.62
C VAL A 166 -18.50 -7.75 0.94
N ASP A 167 -19.42 -7.36 0.07
CA ASP A 167 -19.36 -6.17 -0.78
C ASP A 167 -19.62 -4.88 0.01
N ILE A 168 -20.39 -4.97 1.10
CA ILE A 168 -20.76 -3.84 1.97
C ILE A 168 -19.57 -3.36 2.83
N LEU A 169 -18.55 -4.20 3.05
CA LEU A 169 -17.44 -3.92 3.97
C LEU A 169 -16.15 -3.43 3.31
N CYS A 170 -16.18 -3.11 2.01
CA CYS A 170 -15.04 -2.62 1.23
C CYS A 170 -15.19 -1.13 0.88
N ASN A 171 -14.07 -0.42 0.74
CA ASN A 171 -14.11 0.95 0.19
C ASN A 171 -14.45 0.86 -1.31
N GLU A 172 -15.16 1.85 -1.84
CA GLU A 172 -15.63 1.86 -3.22
C GLU A 172 -14.90 2.95 -4.01
N LEU A 173 -14.49 2.61 -5.23
CA LEU A 173 -14.02 3.55 -6.24
C LEU A 173 -15.02 3.57 -7.38
N ARG A 174 -15.70 4.70 -7.58
CA ARG A 174 -16.65 4.87 -8.67
C ARG A 174 -15.97 5.61 -9.82
N VAL A 175 -15.82 4.95 -10.96
CA VAL A 175 -15.22 5.55 -12.14
C VAL A 175 -16.33 6.08 -13.05
N LEU A 176 -16.27 7.37 -13.37
CA LEU A 176 -17.18 8.03 -14.31
C LEU A 176 -16.53 8.10 -15.68
N SER A 177 -17.35 7.89 -16.71
CA SER A 177 -16.97 8.15 -18.10
C SER A 177 -16.63 9.63 -18.32
N VAL A 178 -15.90 9.88 -19.40
CA VAL A 178 -15.53 11.23 -19.83
C VAL A 178 -16.80 12.07 -20.03
N LYS A 179 -16.85 13.25 -19.40
CA LYS A 179 -17.90 14.26 -19.65
C LYS A 179 -17.28 15.49 -20.30
N ASP A 180 -18.10 16.30 -20.97
CA ASP A 180 -17.67 17.56 -21.60
C ASP A 180 -17.12 18.57 -20.58
N THR A 181 -17.43 18.41 -19.30
CA THR A 181 -16.94 19.24 -18.21
C THR A 181 -15.46 18.99 -17.87
N VAL A 182 -14.85 17.93 -18.39
CA VAL A 182 -13.45 17.59 -18.11
C VAL A 182 -12.56 18.05 -19.25
N PRO A 183 -11.47 18.78 -18.96
CA PRO A 183 -10.54 19.18 -19.99
C PRO A 183 -9.87 17.96 -20.65
N VAL A 184 -9.86 17.94 -21.98
CA VAL A 184 -8.99 17.04 -22.76
C VAL A 184 -7.56 17.60 -22.70
N VAL A 185 -6.58 16.72 -22.56
CA VAL A 185 -5.15 17.07 -22.55
C VAL A 185 -4.52 16.71 -23.89
N GLN A 186 -4.01 17.69 -24.61
CA GLN A 186 -3.33 17.50 -25.89
C GLN A 186 -1.80 17.52 -25.69
N VAL A 187 -1.10 16.50 -26.19
CA VAL A 187 0.36 16.37 -26.03
C VAL A 187 1.07 16.73 -27.32
N THR A 188 1.94 17.74 -27.25
CA THR A 188 2.76 18.16 -28.39
C THR A 188 3.93 17.23 -28.67
N THR A 189 4.39 17.19 -29.92
CA THR A 189 5.56 16.38 -30.30
C THR A 189 6.80 16.78 -29.52
N ALA A 190 7.04 18.08 -29.31
CA ALA A 190 8.17 18.57 -28.51
C ALA A 190 8.14 18.08 -27.05
N ALA A 191 6.95 17.98 -26.44
CA ALA A 191 6.80 17.41 -25.10
C ALA A 191 7.14 15.92 -25.06
N LYS A 192 6.95 15.19 -26.15
CA LYS A 192 7.28 13.75 -26.23
C LYS A 192 8.77 13.50 -26.07
N ASP A 193 9.59 14.35 -26.67
CA ASP A 193 11.04 14.18 -26.68
C ASP A 193 11.67 14.47 -25.31
N VAL A 194 11.06 15.37 -24.53
CA VAL A 194 11.56 15.76 -23.21
C VAL A 194 10.97 14.89 -22.09
N ARG A 195 9.64 14.71 -22.10
CA ARG A 195 8.92 13.98 -21.04
C ARG A 195 7.68 13.27 -21.61
N PRO A 196 7.85 12.05 -22.17
CA PRO A 196 6.87 11.45 -23.08
C PRO A 196 5.53 11.02 -22.50
N TYR A 197 5.46 10.76 -21.19
CA TYR A 197 4.28 10.13 -20.58
C TYR A 197 3.58 11.09 -19.65
N ILE A 198 2.29 11.30 -19.90
CA ILE A 198 1.37 12.03 -19.01
C ILE A 198 0.09 11.21 -18.83
N VAL A 199 -0.36 11.10 -17.59
CA VAL A 199 -1.59 10.42 -17.18
C VAL A 199 -2.37 11.36 -16.28
N CYS A 200 -3.66 11.51 -16.53
CA CYS A 200 -4.51 12.43 -15.78
C CYS A 200 -5.79 11.74 -15.30
N CYS A 201 -6.31 12.18 -14.16
CA CYS A 201 -7.67 11.88 -13.72
C CYS A 201 -8.23 13.05 -12.92
N VAL A 202 -9.54 13.08 -12.72
CA VAL A 202 -10.17 14.02 -11.79
C VAL A 202 -10.70 13.25 -10.58
N LEU A 203 -10.32 13.66 -9.38
CA LEU A 203 -10.97 13.24 -8.15
C LEU A 203 -12.17 14.15 -7.91
N GLN A 204 -13.37 13.58 -7.89
CA GLN A 204 -14.61 14.34 -7.71
C GLN A 204 -15.10 14.27 -6.27
N GLY A 205 -15.64 15.40 -5.81
CA GLY A 205 -16.32 15.46 -4.52
C GLY A 205 -15.39 15.19 -3.34
N VAL A 206 -14.13 15.63 -3.38
CA VAL A 206 -13.20 15.46 -2.26
C VAL A 206 -13.47 16.48 -1.15
N ASP A 207 -13.29 16.06 0.09
CA ASP A 207 -13.31 16.91 1.28
C ASP A 207 -11.87 17.16 1.77
N LEU A 208 -11.36 18.35 1.44
CA LEU A 208 -10.05 18.83 1.85
C LEU A 208 -10.11 19.76 3.08
N SER A 209 -11.24 19.82 3.79
CA SER A 209 -11.38 20.66 4.97
C SER A 209 -10.48 20.20 6.14
N GLY A 210 -10.15 21.15 7.03
CA GLY A 210 -9.37 20.88 8.24
C GLY A 210 -8.01 20.22 7.97
N ASP A 211 -7.75 19.08 8.62
CA ASP A 211 -6.49 18.33 8.51
C ASP A 211 -6.36 17.51 7.22
N ASN A 212 -7.44 17.35 6.44
CA ASN A 212 -7.43 16.49 5.25
C ASN A 212 -6.53 17.05 4.15
N LEU A 213 -6.53 18.37 3.91
CA LEU A 213 -5.59 19.02 3.00
C LEU A 213 -4.13 18.72 3.37
N LYS A 214 -3.79 18.80 4.66
CA LYS A 214 -2.44 18.54 5.15
C LYS A 214 -2.05 17.07 4.97
N LYS A 215 -2.96 16.14 5.23
CA LYS A 215 -2.76 14.70 4.97
C LYS A 215 -2.57 14.41 3.47
N PHE A 216 -3.36 15.06 2.62
CA PHE A 216 -3.26 14.92 1.17
C PHE A 216 -1.91 15.40 0.64
N ILE A 217 -1.48 16.62 1.02
CA ILE A 217 -0.16 17.17 0.65
C ILE A 217 0.99 16.32 1.22
N SER A 218 0.85 15.81 2.45
CA SER A 218 1.86 14.93 3.05
C SER A 218 1.98 13.62 2.26
N THR A 219 0.87 13.06 1.81
CA THR A 219 0.83 11.85 0.99
C THR A 219 1.54 12.07 -0.34
N GLN A 220 1.27 13.18 -1.02
CA GLN A 220 1.98 13.54 -2.24
C GLN A 220 3.49 13.62 -2.01
N THR A 221 3.92 14.26 -0.92
CA THR A 221 5.35 14.36 -0.57
C THR A 221 5.98 12.98 -0.36
N LYS A 222 5.29 12.07 0.34
CA LYS A 222 5.76 10.69 0.54
C LYS A 222 5.85 9.92 -0.78
N LEU A 223 4.86 10.05 -1.66
CA LEU A 223 4.88 9.41 -2.98
C LEU A 223 6.00 9.97 -3.86
N HIS A 224 6.28 11.28 -3.78
CA HIS A 224 7.40 11.90 -4.47
C HIS A 224 8.75 11.35 -4.01
N GLU A 225 8.91 11.10 -2.71
CA GLU A 225 10.15 10.53 -2.15
C GLU A 225 10.31 9.03 -2.40
N GLY A 226 9.21 8.27 -2.36
CA GLY A 226 9.19 6.82 -2.56
C GLY A 226 8.99 6.43 -4.02
N VAL A 227 7.73 6.22 -4.42
CA VAL A 227 7.34 5.62 -5.71
C VAL A 227 7.85 6.44 -6.91
N CYS A 228 7.92 7.77 -6.79
CA CYS A 228 8.39 8.64 -7.86
C CYS A 228 9.93 8.79 -7.92
N GLU A 229 10.66 8.07 -7.07
CA GLU A 229 12.13 8.11 -6.98
C GLU A 229 12.67 9.54 -6.85
N LYS A 230 12.14 10.31 -5.90
CA LYS A 230 12.54 11.72 -5.69
C LYS A 230 12.31 12.57 -6.95
N ARG A 231 11.14 12.42 -7.58
CA ARG A 231 10.70 13.09 -8.81
C ARG A 231 11.47 12.74 -10.10
N LEU A 232 12.48 11.87 -10.03
CA LEU A 232 13.27 11.44 -11.19
C LEU A 232 12.42 10.61 -12.15
N ALA A 233 11.68 9.63 -11.62
CA ALA A 233 10.90 8.70 -12.42
C ALA A 233 9.53 9.28 -12.82
N ALA A 234 8.85 9.94 -11.89
CA ALA A 234 7.52 10.51 -12.11
C ALA A 234 7.31 11.78 -11.28
N THR A 235 6.34 12.61 -11.62
CA THR A 235 5.98 13.80 -10.84
C THR A 235 4.47 13.92 -10.80
N ILE A 236 3.93 14.07 -9.60
CA ILE A 236 2.51 14.33 -9.36
C ILE A 236 2.33 15.84 -9.27
N ALA A 237 1.33 16.36 -9.97
CA ALA A 237 0.81 17.70 -9.74
C ALA A 237 -0.71 17.62 -9.58
N THR A 238 -1.23 18.45 -8.69
CA THR A 238 -2.66 18.51 -8.38
C THR A 238 -3.14 19.94 -8.41
N HIS A 239 -4.31 20.11 -9.00
CA HIS A 239 -4.86 21.39 -9.37
C HIS A 239 -6.34 21.45 -8.98
N ASP A 240 -6.80 22.63 -8.61
CA ASP A 240 -8.23 22.89 -8.47
C ASP A 240 -8.87 22.93 -9.86
N LEU A 241 -9.77 21.98 -10.14
CA LEU A 241 -10.42 21.87 -11.44
C LEU A 241 -11.26 23.11 -11.76
N ALA A 242 -11.85 23.77 -10.76
CA ALA A 242 -12.68 24.95 -10.98
C ALA A 242 -11.87 26.15 -11.50
N LYS A 243 -10.55 26.15 -11.29
CA LYS A 243 -9.62 27.20 -11.73
C LYS A 243 -8.95 26.89 -13.07
N ILE A 244 -9.22 25.72 -13.66
CA ILE A 244 -8.63 25.29 -14.92
C ILE A 244 -9.60 25.54 -16.07
N LYS A 245 -9.08 26.04 -17.19
CA LYS A 245 -9.83 26.23 -18.44
C LYS A 245 -9.36 25.24 -19.50
N GLY A 246 -10.25 24.37 -19.96
CA GLY A 246 -9.98 23.39 -21.00
C GLY A 246 -10.18 23.94 -22.43
N PRO A 247 -9.58 23.31 -23.46
CA PRO A 247 -8.67 22.16 -23.41
C PRO A 247 -7.27 22.51 -22.89
N LEU A 248 -6.58 21.53 -22.31
CA LEU A 248 -5.23 21.67 -21.77
C LEU A 248 -4.21 21.22 -22.81
N LYS A 249 -3.04 21.86 -22.84
CA LYS A 249 -1.93 21.52 -23.73
C LYS A 249 -0.67 21.22 -22.94
N PHE A 250 -0.13 20.03 -23.12
CA PHE A 250 1.15 19.63 -22.57
C PHE A 250 2.24 19.89 -23.63
N ILE A 251 3.02 20.94 -23.38
CA ILE A 251 4.01 21.47 -24.33
C ILE A 251 5.43 21.37 -23.76
N ALA A 252 6.44 21.48 -24.62
CA ALA A 252 7.80 21.78 -24.19
C ALA A 252 8.29 23.04 -24.91
N GLY A 253 8.68 24.06 -24.13
CA GLY A 253 9.08 25.37 -24.63
C GLY A 253 10.40 25.84 -24.04
N ALA A 254 10.97 26.91 -24.59
CA ALA A 254 12.19 27.50 -24.03
C ALA A 254 11.91 28.08 -22.64
N PRO A 255 12.80 27.87 -21.66
CA PRO A 255 12.57 28.32 -20.28
C PRO A 255 12.46 29.85 -20.14
N GLU A 256 12.95 30.62 -21.11
CA GLU A 256 12.81 32.07 -21.20
C GLU A 256 11.40 32.52 -21.63
N GLU A 257 10.71 31.69 -22.41
CA GLU A 257 9.37 31.99 -22.96
C GLU A 257 8.24 31.53 -22.03
N ILE A 258 8.49 30.48 -21.24
CA ILE A 258 7.51 29.93 -20.30
C ILE A 258 7.37 30.87 -19.11
N ARG A 259 6.23 31.56 -19.00
CA ARG A 259 5.88 32.42 -17.86
C ARG A 259 4.98 31.67 -16.88
N ILE A 260 5.37 31.65 -15.62
CA ILE A 260 4.63 30.97 -14.55
C ILE A 260 4.50 31.88 -13.33
N HIS A 261 3.37 31.77 -12.63
CA HIS A 261 3.19 32.30 -11.29
C HIS A 261 3.52 31.19 -10.28
N PRO A 262 4.75 31.09 -9.76
CA PRO A 262 5.16 29.95 -8.94
C PRO A 262 4.48 29.97 -7.58
N LEU A 263 4.22 28.80 -7.01
CA LEU A 263 3.72 28.67 -5.65
C LEU A 263 4.60 29.48 -4.66
N VAL A 264 3.96 30.24 -3.77
CA VAL A 264 4.61 31.05 -2.71
C VAL A 264 5.38 32.29 -3.22
N ARG A 265 5.62 32.41 -4.52
CA ARG A 265 6.32 33.56 -5.13
C ARG A 265 5.28 34.44 -5.81
N GLY A 266 4.83 35.49 -5.13
CA GLY A 266 3.69 36.32 -5.55
C GLY A 266 3.82 37.09 -6.88
N LYS A 267 4.90 36.90 -7.65
CA LYS A 267 5.13 37.57 -8.93
C LYS A 267 5.30 36.55 -10.06
N GLU A 268 4.70 36.84 -11.20
CA GLU A 268 4.93 36.11 -12.44
C GLU A 268 6.40 36.30 -12.88
N MET A 269 7.02 35.20 -13.30
CA MET A 269 8.40 35.17 -13.80
C MET A 269 8.56 34.08 -14.85
N SER A 270 9.64 34.16 -15.63
CA SER A 270 10.00 33.08 -16.54
C SER A 270 10.47 31.83 -15.77
N ALA A 271 10.36 30.66 -16.40
CA ALA A 271 10.88 29.41 -15.83
C ALA A 271 12.40 29.50 -15.60
N ARG A 272 13.13 30.23 -16.47
CA ARG A 272 14.57 30.49 -16.31
C ARG A 272 14.87 31.34 -15.08
N GLU A 273 14.14 32.45 -14.88
CA GLU A 273 14.30 33.31 -13.69
C GLU A 273 13.97 32.54 -12.40
N LEU A 274 12.91 31.73 -12.40
CA LEU A 274 12.55 30.87 -11.28
C LEU A 274 13.69 29.92 -10.93
N HIS A 275 14.29 29.27 -11.93
CA HIS A 275 15.39 28.34 -11.74
C HIS A 275 16.63 29.02 -11.13
N VAL A 276 17.04 30.15 -11.70
CA VAL A 276 18.19 30.92 -11.20
C VAL A 276 17.93 31.40 -9.76
N GLY A 277 16.73 31.90 -9.47
CA GLY A 277 16.36 32.32 -8.11
C GLY A 277 16.42 31.17 -7.09
N LEU A 278 15.89 29.99 -7.46
CA LEU A 278 15.97 28.80 -6.62
C LEU A 278 17.42 28.33 -6.43
N GLN A 279 18.26 28.42 -7.46
CA GLN A 279 19.68 28.05 -7.34
C GLN A 279 20.42 28.98 -6.37
N GLN A 280 20.20 30.29 -6.47
CA GLN A 280 20.79 31.28 -5.57
C GLN A 280 20.35 31.08 -4.12
N GLU A 281 19.06 30.77 -3.89
CA GLU A 281 18.56 30.45 -2.56
C GLU A 281 19.18 29.18 -1.98
N ALA A 282 19.33 28.14 -2.81
CA ALA A 282 19.99 26.90 -2.40
C ALA A 282 21.45 27.15 -1.98
N GLU A 283 22.17 27.99 -2.73
CA GLU A 283 23.54 28.39 -2.42
C GLU A 283 23.64 29.25 -1.16
N ALA A 284 22.72 30.20 -0.98
CA ALA A 284 22.63 31.01 0.24
C ALA A 284 22.35 30.15 1.48
N GLN A 285 21.44 29.18 1.37
CA GLN A 285 21.16 28.23 2.46
C GLN A 285 22.37 27.34 2.79
N ARG A 286 23.09 26.85 1.77
CA ARG A 286 24.34 26.11 1.97
C ARG A 286 25.39 26.92 2.71
N LYS A 287 25.60 28.18 2.31
CA LYS A 287 26.54 29.11 2.95
C LYS A 287 26.13 29.39 4.41
N HIS A 288 24.84 29.59 4.67
CA HIS A 288 24.33 29.91 6.01
C HIS A 288 24.34 28.69 6.97
N GLN A 289 23.98 27.50 6.49
CA GLN A 289 23.86 26.30 7.34
C GLN A 289 25.17 25.49 7.46
N LYS A 290 26.25 25.86 6.73
CA LYS A 290 27.53 25.13 6.67
C LYS A 290 27.36 23.62 6.43
N ARG A 291 26.29 23.22 5.73
CA ARG A 291 25.97 21.83 5.39
C ARG A 291 25.96 21.68 3.88
N ASN A 292 26.56 20.60 3.38
CA ASN A 292 26.56 20.29 1.94
C ASN A 292 25.19 19.82 1.41
N ASN A 293 24.29 19.43 2.30
CA ASN A 293 22.99 18.86 1.95
C ASN A 293 21.97 19.94 1.61
N ILE A 294 21.51 19.94 0.36
CA ILE A 294 20.40 20.77 -0.12
C ILE A 294 19.08 20.22 0.42
N THR A 295 18.20 21.09 0.92
CA THR A 295 16.83 20.73 1.37
C THR A 295 15.76 21.33 0.45
N GLY A 296 14.55 20.74 0.46
CA GLY A 296 13.40 21.26 -0.29
C GLY A 296 13.47 21.07 -1.81
N LEU A 297 12.84 22.01 -2.54
CA LEU A 297 12.70 22.01 -4.01
C LEU A 297 14.05 22.10 -4.74
N HIS A 298 15.02 22.73 -4.11
CA HIS A 298 16.38 22.92 -4.62
C HIS A 298 17.09 21.60 -4.98
N LYS A 299 16.68 20.48 -4.39
CA LYS A 299 17.20 19.14 -4.74
C LYS A 299 16.90 18.75 -6.18
N PHE A 300 15.84 19.30 -6.79
CA PHE A 300 15.31 18.84 -8.06
C PHE A 300 15.67 19.77 -9.23
N LEU A 301 16.41 20.84 -8.98
CA LEU A 301 16.84 21.78 -10.03
C LEU A 301 17.71 21.09 -11.09
N HIS A 302 18.59 20.18 -10.68
CA HIS A 302 19.45 19.43 -11.60
C HIS A 302 18.70 18.50 -12.59
N LEU A 303 17.39 18.28 -12.37
CA LEU A 303 16.58 17.44 -13.26
C LEU A 303 16.30 18.13 -14.60
N VAL A 304 16.17 19.46 -14.56
CA VAL A 304 15.80 20.26 -15.74
C VAL A 304 17.01 20.86 -16.45
N ASP A 305 18.18 20.88 -15.81
CA ASP A 305 19.43 21.46 -16.37
C ASP A 305 19.89 20.80 -17.67
N ARG A 306 19.48 19.54 -17.90
CA ARG A 306 19.86 18.77 -19.08
C ARG A 306 18.95 19.02 -20.28
N TRP A 307 17.85 19.74 -20.08
CA TRP A 307 16.84 19.94 -21.12
C TRP A 307 16.96 21.33 -21.73
N SER A 308 17.00 21.37 -23.06
CA SER A 308 16.90 22.62 -23.83
C SER A 308 15.49 23.21 -23.80
N LEU A 309 14.48 22.34 -23.81
CA LEU A 309 13.07 22.70 -23.71
C LEU A 309 12.48 22.12 -22.43
N TRP A 310 11.65 22.89 -21.74
CA TRP A 310 11.07 22.50 -20.46
C TRP A 310 9.60 22.13 -20.64
N PRO A 311 9.16 20.99 -20.07
CA PRO A 311 7.79 20.58 -20.20
C PRO A 311 6.91 21.43 -19.28
N CYS A 312 5.79 21.91 -19.80
CA CYS A 312 4.79 22.62 -19.03
C CYS A 312 3.38 22.25 -19.48
N LEU A 313 2.44 22.29 -18.53
CA LEU A 313 1.03 22.17 -18.83
C LEU A 313 0.42 23.56 -18.87
N VAL A 314 -0.34 23.82 -19.93
CA VAL A 314 -0.91 25.14 -20.24
C VAL A 314 -2.42 25.00 -20.42
N ASP A 315 -3.17 25.97 -19.93
CA ASP A 315 -4.61 26.04 -20.12
C ASP A 315 -5.01 26.63 -21.50
N ALA A 316 -6.31 26.70 -21.76
CA ALA A 316 -6.84 27.24 -23.02
C ALA A 316 -6.51 28.72 -23.25
N ASP A 317 -6.27 29.49 -22.19
CA ASP A 317 -5.93 30.90 -22.26
C ASP A 317 -4.41 31.12 -22.45
N GLY A 318 -3.61 30.05 -22.48
CA GLY A 318 -2.16 30.14 -22.57
C GLY A 318 -1.46 30.32 -21.22
N THR A 319 -2.18 30.19 -20.10
CA THR A 319 -1.63 30.29 -18.75
C THR A 319 -0.96 28.98 -18.36
N VAL A 320 0.29 29.04 -17.90
CA VAL A 320 1.02 27.86 -17.41
C VAL A 320 0.46 27.45 -16.05
N ILE A 321 -0.04 26.23 -15.95
CA ILE A 321 -0.64 25.67 -14.73
C ILE A 321 0.33 24.78 -13.95
N SER A 322 1.29 24.16 -14.64
CA SER A 322 2.36 23.37 -14.02
C SER A 322 3.65 23.39 -14.84
N LEU A 323 4.76 23.21 -14.13
CA LEU A 323 6.10 23.07 -14.70
C LEU A 323 6.77 21.81 -14.13
N PRO A 324 6.42 20.61 -14.61
CA PRO A 324 7.03 19.38 -14.14
C PRO A 324 8.53 19.31 -14.48
N PRO A 325 9.40 18.76 -13.62
CA PRO A 325 9.15 18.20 -12.29
C PRO A 325 9.24 19.22 -11.13
N LEU A 326 9.29 20.52 -11.44
CA LEU A 326 9.62 21.57 -10.47
C LEU A 326 8.42 21.97 -9.59
N THR A 327 7.45 22.69 -10.15
CA THR A 327 6.40 23.34 -9.37
C THR A 327 5.09 23.46 -10.12
N ASN A 328 4.02 23.60 -9.36
CA ASN A 328 2.72 24.01 -9.88
C ASN A 328 2.61 25.53 -9.83
N ALA A 329 1.65 26.08 -10.56
CA ALA A 329 1.30 27.49 -10.51
C ALA A 329 0.38 27.80 -9.31
N GLU A 330 0.49 29.00 -8.74
CA GLU A 330 -0.39 29.49 -7.67
C GLU A 330 -1.87 29.57 -8.15
N ASN A 331 -2.07 29.86 -9.44
CA ASN A 331 -3.39 30.07 -10.05
C ASN A 331 -4.32 28.85 -9.94
N THR A 332 -3.74 27.64 -9.90
CA THR A 332 -4.49 26.38 -9.83
C THR A 332 -4.30 25.68 -8.49
N LYS A 333 -3.81 26.39 -7.48
CA LYS A 333 -3.56 25.83 -6.15
C LYS A 333 -4.84 25.30 -5.50
N ILE A 334 -4.74 24.09 -4.96
CA ILE A 334 -5.77 23.46 -4.14
C ILE A 334 -5.87 24.16 -2.78
N THR A 335 -7.09 24.39 -2.32
CA THR A 335 -7.40 24.97 -1.02
C THR A 335 -8.39 24.08 -0.27
N GLN A 336 -8.82 24.48 0.93
CA GLN A 336 -9.77 23.69 1.71
C GLN A 336 -11.17 23.67 1.07
N GLU A 337 -11.47 24.64 0.21
CA GLU A 337 -12.71 24.78 -0.53
C GLU A 337 -12.72 23.98 -1.84
N THR A 338 -11.58 23.42 -2.25
CA THR A 338 -11.48 22.66 -3.50
C THR A 338 -12.24 21.33 -3.38
N VAL A 339 -13.27 21.17 -4.22
CA VAL A 339 -14.11 19.97 -4.26
C VAL A 339 -13.69 18.99 -5.35
N ASN A 340 -13.19 19.49 -6.49
CA ASN A 340 -12.76 18.67 -7.62
C ASN A 340 -11.28 18.91 -7.88
N VAL A 341 -10.47 17.85 -7.78
CA VAL A 341 -9.03 17.93 -7.96
C VAL A 341 -8.65 17.29 -9.29
N PHE A 342 -8.11 18.10 -10.19
CA PHE A 342 -7.46 17.62 -11.40
C PHE A 342 -6.05 17.14 -11.03
N VAL A 343 -5.78 15.86 -11.26
CA VAL A 343 -4.50 15.22 -10.98
C VAL A 343 -3.82 14.94 -12.30
N GLU A 344 -2.57 15.37 -12.42
CA GLU A 344 -1.67 14.92 -13.48
C GLU A 344 -0.46 14.22 -12.91
N VAL A 345 0.01 13.19 -13.63
CA VAL A 345 1.25 12.51 -13.36
C VAL A 345 2.05 12.44 -14.65
N THR A 346 3.23 13.05 -14.63
CA THR A 346 4.17 13.02 -15.77
C THR A 346 5.35 12.12 -15.44
N SER A 347 5.81 11.31 -16.40
CA SER A 347 6.96 10.41 -16.24
C SER A 347 7.91 10.50 -17.42
N SER A 348 9.20 10.43 -17.12
CA SER A 348 10.28 10.31 -18.11
C SER A 348 10.71 8.86 -18.36
N THR A 349 10.24 7.90 -17.55
CA THR A 349 10.66 6.49 -17.63
C THR A 349 9.65 5.63 -18.39
N SER A 350 8.39 5.57 -17.95
CA SER A 350 7.38 4.75 -18.61
C SER A 350 5.95 5.17 -18.27
N LEU A 351 5.02 4.84 -19.17
CA LEU A 351 3.58 5.00 -18.90
C LEU A 351 3.12 4.14 -17.71
N GLY A 352 3.66 2.93 -17.56
CA GLY A 352 3.35 2.05 -16.43
C GLY A 352 3.71 2.68 -15.09
N LYS A 353 4.85 3.37 -15.02
CA LYS A 353 5.26 4.08 -13.79
C LYS A 353 4.33 5.25 -13.47
N ALA A 354 3.91 6.02 -14.48
CA ALA A 354 2.93 7.08 -14.28
C ALA A 354 1.60 6.53 -13.73
N LYS A 355 1.11 5.42 -14.29
CA LYS A 355 -0.10 4.71 -13.83
C LYS A 355 0.02 4.19 -12.40
N GLU A 356 1.13 3.53 -12.06
CA GLU A 356 1.41 3.04 -10.70
C GLU A 356 1.35 4.17 -9.65
N VAL A 357 1.90 5.33 -10.00
CA VAL A 357 1.93 6.50 -9.11
C VAL A 357 0.54 7.09 -8.90
N ILE A 358 -0.26 7.22 -9.95
CA ILE A 358 -1.63 7.75 -9.84
C ILE A 358 -2.57 6.74 -9.15
N ASP A 359 -2.42 5.44 -9.41
CA ASP A 359 -3.11 4.36 -8.68
C ASP A 359 -2.82 4.45 -7.17
N SER A 360 -1.53 4.62 -6.82
CA SER A 360 -1.08 4.76 -5.43
C SER A 360 -1.68 6.00 -4.78
N LEU A 361 -1.68 7.14 -5.47
CA LEU A 361 -2.29 8.38 -4.97
C LEU A 361 -3.79 8.21 -4.70
N ILE A 362 -4.52 7.56 -5.62
CA ILE A 362 -5.95 7.29 -5.48
C ILE A 362 -6.21 6.37 -4.29
N LEU A 363 -5.43 5.30 -4.14
CA LEU A 363 -5.55 4.38 -3.02
C LEU A 363 -5.32 5.09 -1.68
N PHE A 364 -4.26 5.89 -1.56
CA PHE A 364 -4.02 6.65 -0.36
C PHE A 364 -5.13 7.69 -0.10
N SER A 365 -5.62 8.35 -1.15
CA SER A 365 -6.74 9.30 -1.03
C SER A 365 -7.95 8.62 -0.39
N LEU A 366 -8.31 7.43 -0.86
CA LEU A 366 -9.39 6.61 -0.30
C LEU A 366 -9.13 6.21 1.16
N GLN A 367 -7.89 5.88 1.52
CA GLN A 367 -7.51 5.49 2.90
C GLN A 367 -7.42 6.66 3.87
N THR A 368 -7.12 7.87 3.37
CA THR A 368 -7.01 9.09 4.18
C THR A 368 -8.35 9.68 4.57
N GLY A 369 -9.45 9.18 3.99
CA GLY A 369 -10.81 9.62 4.31
C GLY A 369 -11.14 11.01 3.78
N ILE A 370 -10.53 11.43 2.67
CA ILE A 370 -10.90 12.67 1.97
C ILE A 370 -12.22 12.52 1.18
N SER A 371 -12.86 11.35 1.27
CA SER A 371 -14.13 11.08 0.63
C SER A 371 -15.27 11.40 1.60
N PRO A 372 -16.14 12.38 1.30
CA PRO A 372 -17.32 12.65 2.11
C PRO A 372 -18.41 11.58 1.91
N GLU A 373 -18.45 10.91 0.76
CA GLU A 373 -19.43 9.86 0.47
C GLU A 373 -19.04 8.55 1.17
N LYS A 374 -20.03 7.92 1.79
CA LYS A 374 -19.94 6.59 2.40
C LYS A 374 -20.93 5.65 1.73
N ASN A 375 -20.54 4.40 1.49
CA ASN A 375 -21.45 3.39 0.97
C ASN A 375 -22.39 2.87 2.08
N ALA A 376 -23.32 1.99 1.70
CA ALA A 376 -24.29 1.39 2.62
C ALA A 376 -23.66 0.68 3.84
N GLY A 377 -22.37 0.33 3.78
CA GLY A 377 -21.61 -0.26 4.89
C GLY A 377 -20.71 0.71 5.64
N GLY A 378 -20.86 2.03 5.43
CA GLY A 378 -20.10 3.07 6.13
C GLY A 378 -18.64 3.18 5.68
N LYS A 379 -18.28 2.64 4.51
CA LYS A 379 -16.93 2.72 3.93
C LYS A 379 -16.81 3.85 2.92
N ASP A 380 -15.60 4.38 2.76
CA ASP A 380 -15.31 5.52 1.87
C ASP A 380 -15.61 5.21 0.40
N VAL A 381 -16.21 6.17 -0.31
CA VAL A 381 -16.56 6.09 -1.73
C VAL A 381 -15.91 7.24 -2.51
N LEU A 382 -14.76 6.99 -3.14
CA LEU A 382 -14.10 8.02 -3.94
C LEU A 382 -14.54 7.93 -5.40
N THR A 383 -15.07 9.05 -5.92
CA THR A 383 -15.45 9.15 -7.33
C THR A 383 -14.29 9.69 -8.15
N ILE A 384 -13.97 9.00 -9.25
CA ILE A 384 -12.88 9.33 -10.16
C ILE A 384 -13.46 9.50 -11.54
N GLN A 385 -13.11 10.58 -12.22
CA GLN A 385 -13.55 10.81 -13.58
C GLN A 385 -12.39 10.63 -14.56
N GLN A 386 -12.69 9.94 -15.66
CA GLN A 386 -11.74 9.68 -16.73
C GLN A 386 -11.32 10.96 -17.44
N VAL A 387 -10.03 11.09 -17.71
CA VAL A 387 -9.47 12.17 -18.55
C VAL A 387 -8.88 11.54 -19.82
N ARG A 388 -9.13 12.19 -20.96
CA ARG A 388 -8.52 11.83 -22.24
C ARG A 388 -7.24 12.63 -22.45
N VAL A 389 -6.18 11.90 -22.73
CA VAL A 389 -4.93 12.44 -23.27
C VAL A 389 -4.86 12.08 -24.74
N VAL A 390 -4.72 13.08 -25.60
CA VAL A 390 -4.68 12.95 -27.06
C VAL A 390 -3.37 13.51 -27.62
N ASP A 391 -3.00 13.06 -28.80
CA ASP A 391 -1.91 13.66 -29.58
C ASP A 391 -2.33 14.97 -30.26
N GLU A 392 -1.36 15.67 -30.87
CA GLU A 392 -1.61 16.85 -31.70
C GLU A 392 -2.69 16.61 -32.76
N ASP A 393 -2.68 15.43 -33.37
CA ASP A 393 -3.64 15.02 -34.41
C ASP A 393 -5.00 14.55 -33.85
N GLY A 394 -5.21 14.63 -32.53
CA GLY A 394 -6.44 14.18 -31.87
C GLY A 394 -6.52 12.66 -31.63
N GLY A 395 -5.48 11.91 -31.99
CA GLY A 395 -5.38 10.47 -31.69
C GLY A 395 -5.34 10.20 -30.19
N LEU A 396 -6.15 9.26 -29.71
CA LEU A 396 -6.18 8.90 -28.28
C LEU A 396 -4.88 8.22 -27.87
N ARG A 397 -4.19 8.79 -26.88
CA ARG A 397 -2.94 8.24 -26.32
C ARG A 397 -3.18 7.48 -25.04
N VAL A 398 -3.88 8.12 -24.10
CA VAL A 398 -4.18 7.55 -22.79
C VAL A 398 -5.59 7.95 -22.41
N LEU A 399 -6.39 6.95 -22.05
CA LEU A 399 -7.63 7.14 -21.29
C LEU A 399 -7.37 6.53 -19.91
N TYR A 400 -7.48 7.33 -18.87
CA TYR A 400 -7.24 6.87 -17.50
C TYR A 400 -8.31 7.41 -16.55
N PRO A 401 -8.83 6.58 -15.61
CA PRO A 401 -8.55 5.15 -15.45
C PRO A 401 -9.22 4.27 -16.52
N SER A 402 -8.52 3.30 -17.09
CA SER A 402 -9.08 2.27 -17.98
C SER A 402 -9.37 0.97 -17.23
N ARG A 403 -10.04 -0.01 -17.87
CA ARG A 403 -10.42 -1.31 -17.25
C ARG A 403 -9.26 -2.13 -16.70
N THR A 404 -8.04 -1.88 -17.16
CA THR A 404 -6.82 -2.56 -16.70
C THR A 404 -6.09 -1.80 -15.60
N ASP A 405 -6.55 -0.59 -15.26
CA ASP A 405 -5.98 0.27 -14.23
C ASP A 405 -6.73 0.10 -12.90
N LEU A 406 -6.25 0.69 -11.80
CA LEU A 406 -6.86 0.55 -10.46
C LEU A 406 -6.95 -0.91 -9.95
N VAL A 407 -5.98 -1.75 -10.33
CA VAL A 407 -5.95 -3.17 -9.91
C VAL A 407 -5.17 -3.31 -8.60
N PHE A 408 -5.88 -3.26 -7.48
CA PHE A 408 -5.28 -3.38 -6.15
C PHE A 408 -5.26 -4.83 -5.67
N LYS A 409 -4.17 -5.56 -5.97
CA LYS A 409 -3.95 -6.92 -5.43
C LYS A 409 -3.75 -6.79 -3.90
N ASN A 410 -4.72 -7.28 -3.11
CA ASN A 410 -4.72 -7.34 -1.64
C ASN A 410 -5.39 -6.16 -0.87
N GLU A 411 -6.00 -5.21 -1.56
CA GLU A 411 -6.78 -4.14 -0.92
C GLU A 411 -8.29 -4.40 -0.99
N LYS A 412 -9.03 -4.03 0.07
CA LYS A 412 -10.52 -4.09 0.09
C LYS A 412 -11.09 -2.89 -0.66
N VAL A 413 -10.82 -2.81 -1.95
CA VAL A 413 -11.30 -1.73 -2.81
C VAL A 413 -12.11 -2.33 -3.96
N ARG A 414 -13.40 -2.01 -4.00
CA ARG A 414 -14.28 -2.35 -5.12
C ARG A 414 -14.20 -1.23 -6.14
N VAL A 415 -13.81 -1.55 -7.38
CA VAL A 415 -13.80 -0.58 -8.48
C VAL A 415 -15.05 -0.78 -9.33
N VAL A 416 -15.91 0.22 -9.38
CA VAL A 416 -17.11 0.26 -10.22
C VAL A 416 -16.76 1.08 -11.47
N MET A 417 -16.64 0.39 -12.61
CA MET A 417 -16.37 1.03 -13.91
C MET A 417 -17.65 1.53 -14.57
N PRO A 418 -17.58 2.56 -15.43
CA PRO A 418 -18.75 3.05 -16.14
C PRO A 418 -19.24 2.01 -17.16
N ASP A 419 -20.56 1.93 -17.32
CA ASP A 419 -21.21 1.12 -18.36
C ASP A 419 -20.88 1.68 -19.76
N LYS A 420 -20.87 0.79 -20.76
CA LYS A 420 -20.45 1.10 -22.13
C LYS A 420 -21.38 2.04 -22.87
#